data_AF-A0AA88W7K2-F1
#
_entry.id   AF-A0AA88W7K2-F1
#
_cell.length_a   1.000
_cell.length_b   1.000
_cell.length_c   1.000
_cell.angle_alpha   90.00
_cell.angle_beta   90.00
_cell.angle_gamma   90.00
#
_symmetry.space_group_name_H-M   'P 1'
#
loop_
_entity.id
_entity.type
_entity.pdbx_description
1 polymer ?
#
loop_
_entity_poly.entity_id
_entity_poly.type
_entity_poly.pdbx_seq_one_letter_code
_entity_poly.pdbx_strand_id
1 'polypeptide(L)'
;MMTISYIFDNTDDPISDMTSGVAGIPLDSGAGHLKSNKAMDPGLLYDTEVNDYNNFVRALNYTRERLKVITRRSSFSCRQGNIDLNNPSLVIILNNTNTTSYTFKRAFTNVVKFKLCMSCCCEDSVDYKCHYRASDDPIYNKVPQSQVQYGSQDRSKSKSMV
;
A
#
# COMPACT_ATOMS: atom_id res chain seq x y z
N MET A 1 -10.08 -5.24 -3.94
CA MET A 1 -9.79 -4.12 -3.02
C MET A 1 -8.89 -4.66 -1.91
N MET A 2 -7.90 -3.91 -1.41
CA MET A 2 -6.83 -4.48 -0.56
C MET A 2 -6.86 -4.04 0.90
N THR A 3 -6.86 -2.74 1.19
CA THR A 3 -6.72 -2.20 2.57
C THR A 3 -7.88 -2.55 3.51
N ILE A 4 -9.01 -2.96 2.95
CA ILE A 4 -10.23 -3.34 3.67
C ILE A 4 -10.46 -4.84 3.76
N SER A 5 -9.54 -5.65 3.19
CA SER A 5 -9.63 -7.11 3.19
C SER A 5 -9.32 -7.71 4.56
N TYR A 6 -9.61 -8.99 4.71
CA TYR A 6 -9.35 -9.77 5.92
C TYR A 6 -8.70 -11.12 5.58
N ILE A 7 -7.91 -11.65 6.50
CA ILE A 7 -7.11 -12.87 6.31
C ILE A 7 -7.57 -14.05 7.17
N PHE A 8 -8.69 -13.91 7.87
CA PHE A 8 -9.27 -14.95 8.73
C PHE A 8 -10.52 -15.54 8.08
N ASP A 9 -10.80 -16.82 8.29
CA ASP A 9 -12.01 -17.48 7.86
C ASP A 9 -13.15 -17.30 8.89
N ASN A 10 -14.23 -18.08 8.74
CA ASN A 10 -15.38 -18.04 9.65
C ASN A 10 -15.16 -18.81 10.96
N THR A 11 -14.01 -19.48 11.15
CA THR A 11 -13.60 -20.07 12.43
C THR A 11 -12.57 -19.21 13.16
N ASP A 12 -12.34 -17.98 12.69
CA ASP A 12 -11.33 -17.04 13.18
C ASP A 12 -9.87 -17.54 12.99
N ASP A 13 -9.67 -18.55 12.14
CA ASP A 13 -8.35 -19.06 11.78
C ASP A 13 -7.82 -18.38 10.51
N PRO A 14 -6.50 -18.29 10.30
CA PRO A 14 -5.95 -17.80 9.05
C PRO A 14 -6.47 -18.62 7.87
N ILE A 15 -6.92 -17.94 6.80
CA ILE A 15 -7.37 -18.60 5.58
C ILE A 15 -6.26 -19.54 5.08
N SER A 16 -6.59 -20.82 4.94
CA SER A 16 -5.63 -21.86 4.55
C SER A 16 -5.54 -22.04 3.04
N ASP A 17 -4.36 -22.46 2.58
CA ASP A 17 -4.17 -22.99 1.24
C ASP A 17 -4.86 -24.37 1.14
N MET A 18 -5.75 -24.53 0.17
CA MET A 18 -6.50 -25.78 -0.05
C MET A 18 -5.59 -26.96 -0.40
N THR A 19 -4.41 -26.70 -0.98
CA THR A 19 -3.48 -27.77 -1.40
C THR A 19 -2.64 -28.31 -0.24
N SER A 20 -2.10 -27.43 0.59
CA SER A 20 -1.23 -27.81 1.72
C SER A 20 -1.96 -27.93 3.07
N GLY A 21 -3.14 -27.30 3.22
CA GLY A 21 -3.84 -27.18 4.50
C GLY A 21 -3.17 -26.24 5.51
N VAL A 22 -2.12 -25.52 5.10
CA VAL A 22 -1.38 -24.58 5.95
C VAL A 22 -1.95 -23.17 5.76
N ALA A 23 -1.75 -22.28 6.75
CA ALA A 23 -2.11 -20.87 6.65
C ALA A 23 -1.53 -20.24 5.36
N GLY A 24 -2.38 -19.61 4.56
CA GLY A 24 -1.99 -18.97 3.31
C GLY A 24 -1.12 -17.74 3.52
N ILE A 25 -0.26 -17.47 2.54
CA ILE A 25 0.62 -16.30 2.54
C ILE A 25 0.09 -15.20 1.60
N PRO A 26 0.59 -13.95 1.70
CA PRO A 26 0.18 -12.88 0.79
C PRO A 26 0.40 -13.18 -0.70
N LEU A 27 1.25 -14.14 -1.06
CA LEU A 27 1.41 -14.58 -2.45
C LEU A 27 0.22 -15.42 -2.96
N ASP A 28 -0.54 -16.05 -2.07
CA ASP A 28 -1.68 -16.91 -2.42
C ASP A 28 -2.97 -16.09 -2.59
N SER A 29 -3.17 -15.11 -1.70
CA SER A 29 -4.44 -14.38 -1.57
C SER A 29 -4.29 -12.84 -1.61
N GLY A 30 -3.08 -12.32 -1.78
CA GLY A 30 -2.81 -10.88 -1.76
C GLY A 30 -3.05 -10.30 -0.37
N ALA A 31 -4.05 -9.41 -0.28
CA ALA A 31 -4.47 -8.80 0.99
C ALA A 31 -5.53 -9.64 1.75
N GLY A 32 -5.96 -10.77 1.17
CA GLY A 32 -7.00 -11.63 1.71
C GLY A 32 -8.38 -11.41 1.09
N HIS A 33 -9.41 -11.91 1.76
CA HIS A 33 -10.79 -11.91 1.27
C HIS A 33 -11.45 -10.52 1.38
N LEU A 34 -12.30 -10.19 0.40
CA LEU A 34 -12.91 -8.87 0.28
C LEU A 34 -13.98 -8.62 1.35
N LYS A 35 -13.90 -7.48 2.04
CA LYS A 35 -14.99 -7.00 2.92
C LYS A 35 -15.82 -5.90 2.26
N SER A 36 -16.81 -6.29 1.46
CA SER A 36 -17.61 -5.37 0.63
C SER A 36 -18.18 -4.17 1.39
N ASN A 37 -18.70 -4.36 2.60
CA ASN A 37 -19.29 -3.24 3.38
C ASN A 37 -18.26 -2.17 3.76
N LYS A 38 -16.98 -2.52 3.94
CA LYS A 38 -15.92 -1.55 4.22
C LYS A 38 -15.37 -0.88 2.96
N ALA A 39 -15.68 -1.40 1.78
CA ALA A 39 -15.18 -0.88 0.51
C ALA A 39 -15.72 0.52 0.19
N MET A 40 -16.93 0.83 0.69
CA MET A 40 -17.61 2.08 0.41
C MET A 40 -16.98 3.27 1.17
N ASP A 41 -16.38 3.02 2.34
CA ASP A 41 -15.71 4.03 3.14
C ASP A 41 -14.40 3.46 3.73
N PRO A 42 -13.32 3.43 2.93
CA PRO A 42 -12.04 2.86 3.34
C PRO A 42 -11.22 3.79 4.26
N GLY A 43 -11.63 5.05 4.43
CA GLY A 43 -10.93 6.09 5.18
C GLY A 43 -9.65 6.60 4.49
N LEU A 44 -8.70 5.71 4.18
CA LEU A 44 -7.45 6.03 3.49
C LEU A 44 -7.31 5.25 2.18
N LEU A 45 -6.79 5.92 1.15
CA LEU A 45 -6.46 5.34 -0.15
C LEU A 45 -4.98 5.52 -0.49
N TYR A 46 -4.46 4.58 -1.29
CA TYR A 46 -3.18 4.70 -1.96
C TYR A 46 -3.48 5.17 -3.39
N ASP A 47 -3.47 6.49 -3.59
CA ASP A 47 -3.77 7.06 -4.90
C ASP A 47 -2.54 6.98 -5.82
N THR A 48 -2.76 6.73 -7.10
CA THR A 48 -1.69 6.58 -8.11
C THR A 48 -2.20 7.08 -9.45
N GLU A 49 -1.43 7.95 -10.09
CA GLU A 49 -1.78 8.49 -11.40
C GLU A 49 -1.15 7.68 -12.54
N VAL A 50 -1.66 7.88 -13.76
CA VAL A 50 -1.10 7.27 -14.98
C VAL A 50 0.39 7.58 -15.14
N ASN A 51 0.85 8.75 -14.70
CA ASN A 51 2.26 9.13 -14.79
C ASN A 51 3.15 8.29 -13.85
N ASP A 52 2.65 7.87 -12.69
CA ASP A 52 3.41 7.06 -11.75
C ASP A 52 3.69 5.67 -12.31
N TYR A 53 2.69 5.06 -12.98
CA TYR A 53 2.89 3.80 -13.71
C TYR A 53 3.91 3.95 -14.85
N ASN A 54 3.89 5.06 -15.58
CA ASN A 54 4.89 5.32 -16.62
C ASN A 54 6.30 5.45 -16.04
N ASN A 55 6.44 6.11 -14.88
CA ASN A 55 7.72 6.24 -14.19
C ASN A 55 8.20 4.89 -13.65
N PHE A 56 7.30 4.05 -13.16
CA PHE A 56 7.58 2.69 -12.71
C PHE A 56 8.08 1.80 -13.83
N VAL A 57 7.33 1.71 -14.95
CA VAL A 57 7.73 0.89 -16.09
C VAL A 57 9.07 1.36 -16.69
N ARG A 58 9.37 2.66 -16.63
CA ARG A 58 10.68 3.20 -17.04
C ARG A 58 11.81 2.76 -16.11
N ALA A 59 11.57 2.69 -14.80
CA ALA A 59 12.57 2.25 -13.82
C ALA A 59 12.99 0.79 -14.02
N LEU A 60 12.16 -0.03 -14.68
CA LEU A 60 12.48 -1.42 -15.04
C LEU A 60 13.53 -1.54 -16.16
N ASN A 61 14.02 -0.42 -16.71
CA ASN A 61 15.09 -0.34 -17.71
C ASN A 61 14.84 -1.16 -18.99
N TYR A 62 13.58 -1.21 -19.45
CA TYR A 62 13.23 -1.80 -20.74
C TYR A 62 13.75 -0.99 -21.93
N THR A 63 13.95 -1.64 -23.07
CA THR A 63 14.29 -0.95 -24.32
C THR A 63 13.14 -0.05 -24.79
N ARG A 64 13.44 0.96 -25.60
CA ARG A 64 12.44 1.93 -26.10
C ARG A 64 11.31 1.24 -26.86
N GLU A 65 11.62 0.19 -27.61
CA GLU A 65 10.65 -0.59 -28.37
C GLU A 65 9.66 -1.28 -27.44
N ARG A 66 10.15 -1.91 -26.37
CA ARG A 66 9.31 -2.57 -25.36
C ARG A 66 8.46 -1.55 -24.59
N LEU A 67 9.05 -0.41 -24.23
CA LEU A 67 8.31 0.68 -23.59
C LEU A 67 7.15 1.17 -24.46
N LYS A 68 7.36 1.35 -25.77
CA LYS A 68 6.29 1.76 -26.71
C LYS A 68 5.14 0.76 -26.73
N VAL A 69 5.44 -0.54 -26.67
CA VAL A 69 4.42 -1.60 -26.66
C VAL A 69 3.64 -1.58 -25.35
N ILE A 70 4.33 -1.46 -24.20
CA ILE A 70 3.70 -1.51 -22.87
C ILE A 70 2.84 -0.27 -22.61
N THR A 71 3.40 0.93 -22.83
CA THR A 71 2.70 2.18 -22.51
C THR A 71 1.78 2.66 -23.63
N ARG A 72 1.88 2.04 -24.82
CA ARG A 72 1.21 2.47 -26.06
C ARG A 72 1.47 3.95 -26.40
N ARG A 73 2.63 4.47 -26.00
CA ARG A 73 3.06 5.86 -26.26
C ARG A 73 4.33 5.90 -27.09
N SER A 74 4.38 6.84 -28.03
CA SER A 74 5.53 7.06 -28.92
C SER A 74 6.58 7.99 -28.32
N SER A 75 6.17 8.89 -27.40
CA SER A 75 7.03 9.86 -26.74
C SER A 75 7.22 9.53 -25.25
N PHE A 76 8.45 9.66 -24.78
CA PHE A 76 8.82 9.46 -23.38
C PHE A 76 9.58 10.69 -22.89
N SER A 77 9.16 11.24 -21.76
CA SER A 77 9.89 12.29 -21.06
C SER A 77 11.26 11.76 -20.59
N CYS A 78 12.29 12.61 -20.60
CA CYS A 78 13.63 12.28 -20.10
C CYS A 78 13.75 12.25 -18.57
N ARG A 79 12.64 12.39 -17.82
CA ARG A 79 12.69 12.31 -16.36
C ARG A 79 13.08 10.91 -15.88
N GLN A 80 13.79 10.83 -14.75
CA GLN A 80 14.21 9.57 -14.16
C GLN A 80 13.00 8.74 -13.71
N GLY A 81 13.02 7.43 -13.95
CA GLY A 81 11.97 6.51 -13.49
C GLY A 81 11.98 6.36 -11.97
N ASN A 82 10.87 5.87 -11.40
CA ASN A 82 10.75 5.58 -9.97
C ASN A 82 10.20 4.16 -9.77
N ILE A 83 10.97 3.28 -9.13
CA ILE A 83 10.55 1.89 -8.86
C ILE A 83 9.58 1.78 -7.68
N ASP A 84 9.49 2.82 -6.84
CA ASP A 84 8.67 2.83 -5.63
C ASP A 84 7.26 3.37 -5.95
N LEU A 85 6.43 2.50 -6.51
CA LEU A 85 5.03 2.79 -6.82
C LEU A 85 4.20 2.87 -5.53
N ASN A 86 3.24 3.81 -5.47
CA ASN A 86 2.35 3.96 -4.32
C ASN A 86 1.28 2.85 -4.25
N ASN A 87 1.73 1.63 -3.97
CA ASN A 87 0.91 0.42 -3.99
C ASN A 87 0.58 -0.03 -2.55
N PRO A 88 -0.66 -0.47 -2.25
CA PRO A 88 -1.07 -0.92 -0.92
C PRO A 88 -0.41 -2.23 -0.41
N SER A 89 0.41 -2.89 -1.22
CA SER A 89 1.21 -4.05 -0.79
C SER A 89 2.72 -3.78 -0.88
N LEU A 90 3.45 -4.48 -0.03
CA LEU A 90 4.92 -4.44 0.05
C LEU A 90 5.45 -5.84 -0.25
N VAL A 91 6.51 -5.90 -1.06
CA VAL A 91 7.24 -7.14 -1.34
C VAL A 91 8.72 -6.83 -1.42
N ILE A 92 9.53 -7.65 -0.75
CA ILE A 92 10.99 -7.59 -0.81
C ILE A 92 11.47 -8.95 -1.30
N ILE A 93 12.37 -8.95 -2.28
CA ILE A 93 13.07 -10.16 -2.73
C ILE A 93 14.50 -10.08 -2.20
N LEU A 94 14.85 -11.00 -1.31
CA LEU A 94 16.18 -11.05 -0.68
C LEU A 94 17.04 -12.09 -1.40
N ASN A 95 17.85 -11.64 -2.36
CA ASN A 95 18.76 -12.53 -3.10
C ASN A 95 20.12 -12.72 -2.41
N ASN A 96 20.45 -11.88 -1.43
CA ASN A 96 21.72 -11.91 -0.69
C ASN A 96 21.45 -11.52 0.77
N THR A 97 22.06 -12.24 1.72
CA THR A 97 21.90 -12.02 3.17
C THR A 97 22.51 -10.71 3.68
N ASN A 98 23.20 -9.96 2.82
CA ASN A 98 23.84 -8.69 3.17
C ASN A 98 22.90 -7.46 3.09
N THR A 99 21.67 -7.61 2.59
CA THR A 99 20.71 -6.50 2.59
C THR A 99 20.13 -6.31 4.00
N THR A 100 20.57 -5.23 4.66
CA THR A 100 20.22 -4.96 6.06
C THR A 100 18.92 -4.17 6.24
N SER A 101 18.47 -3.41 5.24
CA SER A 101 17.19 -2.69 5.27
C SER A 101 16.71 -2.30 3.87
N TYR A 102 15.39 -2.16 3.70
CA TYR A 102 14.77 -1.64 2.49
C TYR A 102 13.67 -0.65 2.85
N THR A 103 13.75 0.59 2.33
CA THR A 103 12.77 1.62 2.65
C THR A 103 11.72 1.77 1.55
N PHE A 104 10.45 1.58 1.91
CA PHE A 104 9.29 1.88 1.07
C PHE A 104 8.71 3.24 1.41
N LYS A 105 8.38 4.05 0.41
CA LYS A 105 7.64 5.30 0.58
C LYS A 105 6.21 5.12 0.08
N ARG A 106 5.24 5.49 0.92
CA ARG A 106 3.82 5.44 0.57
C ARG A 106 3.15 6.77 0.87
N ALA A 107 2.24 7.16 0.00
CA ALA A 107 1.41 8.35 0.14
C ALA A 107 -0.03 7.91 0.40
N PHE A 108 -0.61 8.41 1.47
CA PHE A 108 -1.95 8.09 1.90
C PHE A 108 -2.84 9.28 1.61
N THR A 109 -3.95 9.06 0.95
CA THR A 109 -4.96 10.08 0.66
C THR A 109 -6.16 9.83 1.57
N ASN A 110 -6.52 10.84 2.35
CA ASN A 110 -7.71 10.79 3.20
C ASN A 110 -8.96 11.02 2.35
N VAL A 111 -9.93 10.11 2.47
CA VAL A 111 -11.23 10.18 1.80
C VAL A 111 -12.40 10.27 2.77
N VAL A 112 -12.12 10.36 4.08
CA VAL A 112 -13.15 10.62 5.09
C VAL A 112 -13.80 11.96 4.79
N LYS A 113 -15.13 11.95 4.69
CA LYS A 113 -15.92 13.18 4.59
C LYS A 113 -16.23 13.68 5.99
N PHE A 114 -15.56 14.76 6.39
CA PHE A 114 -15.95 15.50 7.59
C PHE A 114 -17.33 16.13 7.34
N LYS A 115 -18.27 15.91 8.26
CA LYS A 115 -19.58 16.58 8.18
C LYS A 115 -19.38 18.06 8.47
N LEU A 116 -19.96 18.94 7.63
CA LEU A 116 -20.16 20.35 7.97
C LEU A 116 -20.94 20.42 9.28
N CYS A 117 -20.30 20.97 10.29
CA CYS A 117 -20.73 20.85 11.66
C CYS A 117 -21.13 22.25 12.15
N MET A 118 -22.39 22.41 12.57
CA MET A 118 -23.06 23.71 12.76
C MET A 118 -23.11 24.14 14.25
N SER A 119 -22.31 23.49 15.12
CA SER A 119 -22.25 23.73 16.56
C SER A 119 -20.87 23.36 17.10
N CYS A 120 -20.42 24.05 18.14
CA CYS A 120 -19.06 24.16 18.73
C CYS A 120 -18.31 22.85 19.11
N CYS A 121 -18.80 21.67 18.76
CA CYS A 121 -18.19 20.38 19.06
C CYS A 121 -17.93 19.58 17.78
N CYS A 122 -17.09 20.14 16.90
CA CYS A 122 -16.68 19.48 15.68
C CYS A 122 -15.33 18.80 15.90
N GLU A 123 -15.30 17.48 15.74
CA GLU A 123 -14.06 16.73 15.71
C GLU A 123 -13.49 16.87 14.30
N ASP A 124 -12.67 17.91 14.11
CA ASP A 124 -12.17 18.35 12.80
C ASP A 124 -10.89 17.62 12.36
N SER A 125 -10.53 16.53 13.04
CA SER A 125 -9.34 15.75 12.75
C SER A 125 -9.52 14.27 13.03
N VAL A 126 -8.88 13.43 12.21
CA VAL A 126 -8.80 11.98 12.42
C VAL A 126 -7.34 11.57 12.57
N ASP A 127 -7.05 10.82 13.64
CA ASP A 127 -5.72 10.28 13.91
C ASP A 127 -5.60 8.81 13.51
N TYR A 128 -4.64 8.51 12.64
CA TYR A 128 -4.29 7.14 12.26
C TYR A 128 -3.00 6.70 12.94
N LYS A 129 -3.04 5.55 13.61
CA LYS A 129 -1.87 4.90 14.21
C LYS A 129 -1.47 3.68 13.39
N CYS A 130 -0.18 3.56 13.09
CA CYS A 130 0.33 2.39 12.39
C CYS A 130 0.53 1.23 13.39
N HIS A 131 -0.17 0.13 13.16
CA HIS A 131 0.11 -1.16 13.78
C HIS A 131 0.91 -2.02 12.80
N TYR A 132 1.93 -2.70 13.30
CA TYR A 132 2.74 -3.62 12.51
C TYR A 132 2.67 -5.02 13.13
N ARG A 133 2.63 -6.04 12.28
CA ARG A 133 2.84 -7.44 12.63
C ARG A 133 3.96 -7.93 11.74
N ALA A 134 5.11 -8.25 12.34
CA ALA A 134 6.22 -8.85 11.60
C ALA A 134 5.91 -10.34 11.33
N SER A 135 6.52 -10.90 10.29
CA SER A 135 6.59 -12.35 10.15
C SER A 135 7.35 -12.93 11.34
N ASP A 136 7.04 -14.16 11.72
CA ASP A 136 7.78 -14.88 12.78
C ASP A 136 9.23 -15.19 12.37
N ASP A 137 9.57 -14.97 11.10
CA ASP A 137 10.94 -15.02 10.59
C ASP A 137 11.81 -13.88 11.17
N PRO A 138 13.00 -14.19 11.72
CA PRO A 138 13.86 -13.22 12.41
C PRO A 138 14.47 -12.12 11.52
N ILE A 139 14.26 -12.21 10.19
CA ILE A 139 14.77 -11.26 9.19
C ILE A 139 13.90 -9.99 9.12
N TYR A 140 12.63 -10.06 9.54
CA TYR A 140 11.71 -8.93 9.44
C TYR A 140 11.69 -8.16 10.76
N ASN A 141 12.40 -7.02 10.84
CA ASN A 141 12.36 -6.21 12.05
C ASN A 141 12.35 -4.69 11.82
N LYS A 142 11.36 -4.08 12.51
CA LYS A 142 11.16 -2.65 12.86
C LYS A 142 10.67 -1.67 11.79
N VAL A 143 9.34 -1.63 11.61
CA VAL A 143 8.66 -0.39 11.24
C VAL A 143 8.63 0.54 12.47
N PRO A 144 9.17 1.77 12.41
CA PRO A 144 9.07 2.69 13.54
C PRO A 144 7.59 3.00 13.84
N GLN A 145 7.19 2.82 15.12
CA GLN A 145 5.88 3.29 15.58
C GLN A 145 5.74 4.76 15.23
N SER A 146 4.65 5.08 14.56
CA SER A 146 4.51 6.40 13.96
C SER A 146 3.04 6.67 13.71
N GLN A 147 2.63 7.91 13.96
CA GLN A 147 1.24 8.35 13.87
C GLN A 147 1.10 9.35 12.71
N VAL A 148 -0.07 9.39 12.09
CA VAL A 148 -0.42 10.36 11.06
C VAL A 148 -1.77 10.95 11.41
N GLN A 149 -1.77 12.23 11.79
CA GLN A 149 -2.98 13.02 12.01
C GLN A 149 -3.42 13.64 10.69
N TYR A 150 -4.71 13.69 10.39
CA TYR A 150 -5.28 14.45 9.27
C TYR A 150 -6.29 15.46 9.80
N GLY A 151 -6.09 16.74 9.52
CA GLY A 151 -7.13 17.76 9.69
C GLY A 151 -8.15 17.73 8.55
N SER A 152 -9.25 18.48 8.71
CA SER A 152 -10.34 18.60 7.74
C SER A 152 -9.93 19.09 6.34
N GLN A 153 -8.81 19.79 6.22
CA GLN A 153 -8.22 20.29 4.96
C GLN A 153 -7.08 19.40 4.43
N ASP A 154 -6.60 18.44 5.23
CA ASP A 154 -5.45 17.61 4.86
C ASP A 154 -5.90 16.49 3.91
N ARG A 155 -5.46 16.57 2.66
CA ARG A 155 -5.84 15.59 1.63
C ARG A 155 -4.89 14.41 1.52
N SER A 156 -3.59 14.62 1.66
CA SER A 156 -2.58 13.56 1.47
C SER A 156 -1.36 13.76 2.36
N LYS A 157 -0.83 12.66 2.91
CA LYS A 157 0.45 12.64 3.66
C LYS A 157 1.28 11.42 3.26
N SER A 158 2.59 11.63 3.20
CA SER A 158 3.55 10.58 2.83
C SER A 158 4.32 10.07 4.03
N LYS A 159 4.69 8.78 3.99
CA LYS A 159 5.42 8.12 5.06
C LYS A 159 6.37 7.07 4.52
N SER A 160 7.52 6.94 5.17
CA SER A 160 8.52 5.93 4.88
C SER A 160 8.41 4.77 5.89
N MET A 161 8.48 3.54 5.39
CA MET A 161 8.59 2.31 6.17
C MET A 161 9.95 1.71 5.87
N VAL A 162 10.76 1.43 6.90
CA VAL A 162 12.10 0.84 6.80
C VAL A 162 12.04 -0.65 7.14
#